data_AF-A0A4Q2L607-F1
#
_entry.id   AF-A0A4Q2L607-F1
#
_cell.length_a   1.000
_cell.length_b   1.000
_cell.length_c   1.000
_cell.angle_alpha   90.00
_cell.angle_beta   90.00
_cell.angle_gamma   90.00
#
_symmetry.space_group_name_H-M   'P 1'
#
loop_
_entity.id
_entity.type
_entity.pdbx_description
1 polymer ?
#
loop_
_entity_poly.entity_id
_entity_poly.type
_entity_poly.pdbx_seq_one_letter_code
_entity_poly.pdbx_strand_id
1 'polypeptide(L)'
;MRTGRASSRTRSCSSSTPTARTTSSGSLSWTRTLLATRPATRSARPDSSQPRCSPPQCWSSTLRTSRGSRCRRRCSASRTPSPTCSAAPGTTARPTSTTPTTRPARPRSRTACSQSSPTASIPVIRRSRRSSRTSSPWAWSADHPSERVVAPVILPFIVAGLVLGSLFALSGVGMLVLYRTTGVLNFGYGALGAASAMLAWQLVELRLQPVLAYAIGILAATALSLLFGFLAGPFLATVNTLTKATATLGLALFILGIMLFMWDDKARTLRLPTDTIGFSIGTRITVTQLICLALATAIVIATSIYLQRSPTGTAMRALASDRELASMLGIRVRRVELLAWAVSGALGGISGLLLSSQTRLEPVFLTFIVIPVLAAVVVGRFRSLVGTLVGGLVIGVVQAVSSAFPSTSPFSNATPFVVATLVILYLQRRKVVTIEVAR
;
A
#
# COMPACT_ATOMS: atom_id res chain seq x y z
N MET A 1 -12.28 -21.09 -76.27
CA MET A 1 -13.70 -21.17 -76.69
C MET A 1 -14.52 -21.59 -75.47
N ARG A 2 -15.74 -21.11 -75.18
CA ARG A 2 -16.61 -20.11 -75.86
C ARG A 2 -17.64 -19.55 -74.84
N THR A 3 -17.85 -18.23 -74.79
CA THR A 3 -19.07 -17.48 -74.32
C THR A 3 -19.70 -17.74 -72.92
N GLY A 4 -20.30 -16.76 -72.24
CA GLY A 4 -20.39 -15.30 -72.52
C GLY A 4 -21.42 -14.54 -71.65
N ARG A 5 -21.38 -13.19 -71.75
CA ARG A 5 -22.41 -12.12 -71.61
C ARG A 5 -23.69 -12.28 -70.73
N ALA A 6 -24.31 -11.21 -70.18
CA ALA A 6 -23.94 -9.81 -69.86
C ALA A 6 -25.15 -9.05 -69.25
N SER A 7 -24.90 -7.92 -68.54
CA SER A 7 -25.75 -6.70 -68.43
C SER A 7 -27.17 -6.77 -67.78
N SER A 8 -27.77 -5.72 -67.18
CA SER A 8 -27.30 -4.40 -66.64
C SER A 8 -28.45 -3.66 -65.90
N ARG A 9 -28.21 -2.41 -65.45
CA ARG A 9 -29.10 -1.43 -64.74
C ARG A 9 -29.24 -1.66 -63.23
N THR A 10 -28.84 -0.78 -62.29
CA THR A 10 -28.48 0.66 -62.17
C THR A 10 -29.60 1.67 -61.89
N ARG A 11 -29.57 2.24 -60.66
CA ARG A 11 -29.96 3.59 -60.15
C ARG A 11 -30.30 3.49 -58.64
N SER A 12 -30.18 4.50 -57.77
CA SER A 12 -29.12 5.49 -57.49
C SER A 12 -29.66 6.53 -56.47
N CYS A 13 -28.99 6.73 -55.32
CA CYS A 13 -29.05 7.96 -54.49
C CYS A 13 -30.45 8.40 -53.92
N SER A 14 -30.60 9.28 -52.92
CA SER A 14 -29.65 9.98 -52.01
C SER A 14 -30.34 10.47 -50.73
N SER A 15 -29.54 10.74 -49.69
CA SER A 15 -29.73 11.63 -48.53
C SER A 15 -30.97 12.53 -48.39
N SER A 16 -31.45 12.71 -47.15
CA SER A 16 -31.55 14.06 -46.54
C SER A 16 -31.75 14.02 -45.01
N THR A 17 -31.21 15.03 -44.33
CA THR A 17 -31.46 15.39 -42.92
C THR A 17 -32.31 16.67 -42.89
N PRO A 18 -32.98 16.97 -41.76
CA PRO A 18 -33.06 18.36 -41.32
C PRO A 18 -32.69 18.55 -39.84
N THR A 19 -32.41 19.80 -39.45
CA THR A 19 -31.97 20.21 -38.11
C THR A 19 -32.68 21.51 -37.65
N ALA A 20 -32.53 21.84 -36.37
CA ALA A 20 -33.05 23.05 -35.68
C ALA A 20 -34.57 23.05 -35.40
N ARG A 21 -35.11 23.86 -34.47
CA ARG A 21 -34.52 24.99 -33.70
C ARG A 21 -35.16 25.13 -32.28
N THR A 22 -34.55 26.01 -31.48
CA THR A 22 -34.88 26.67 -30.18
C THR A 22 -36.37 26.82 -29.75
N THR A 23 -36.79 27.19 -28.51
CA THR A 23 -36.20 28.10 -27.48
C THR A 23 -36.94 27.98 -26.11
N SER A 24 -36.51 28.75 -25.09
CA SER A 24 -37.20 29.11 -23.81
C SER A 24 -37.55 27.98 -22.81
N SER A 25 -37.23 28.00 -21.52
CA SER A 25 -37.20 29.03 -20.44
C SER A 25 -38.55 29.30 -19.78
N GLY A 26 -38.73 28.79 -18.56
CA GLY A 26 -39.89 29.06 -17.71
C GLY A 26 -39.64 28.58 -16.27
N SER A 27 -39.48 29.51 -15.34
CA SER A 27 -39.45 29.23 -13.91
C SER A 27 -40.85 29.30 -13.33
N LEU A 28 -41.12 28.51 -12.27
CA LEU A 28 -41.65 29.03 -11.00
C LEU A 28 -41.83 27.91 -9.96
N SER A 29 -41.66 28.28 -8.70
CA SER A 29 -41.94 27.46 -7.52
C SER A 29 -43.44 27.34 -7.27
N TRP A 30 -43.90 26.20 -6.77
CA TRP A 30 -45.11 26.15 -5.94
C TRP A 30 -44.94 25.28 -4.69
N THR A 31 -45.74 25.63 -3.69
CA THR A 31 -45.55 25.31 -2.28
C THR A 31 -46.30 24.04 -1.85
N ARG A 32 -46.04 23.58 -0.63
CA ARG A 32 -46.87 22.70 0.24
C ARG A 32 -48.31 22.41 -0.23
N THR A 33 -48.77 21.18 0.02
CA THR A 33 -49.84 20.92 1.02
C THR A 33 -49.80 19.46 1.51
N LEU A 34 -50.19 19.24 2.77
CA LEU A 34 -50.35 17.94 3.43
C LEU A 34 -51.84 17.58 3.50
N LEU A 35 -52.22 16.35 3.13
CA LEU A 35 -53.45 15.63 3.52
C LEU A 35 -53.37 14.21 2.88
N ALA A 36 -53.40 13.04 3.54
CA ALA A 36 -53.76 12.62 4.90
C ALA A 36 -55.21 12.13 5.14
N THR A 37 -55.71 11.16 4.36
CA THR A 37 -56.95 10.42 4.65
C THR A 37 -56.89 8.92 4.25
N ARG A 38 -56.63 8.06 5.25
CA ARG A 38 -57.42 6.88 5.72
C ARG A 38 -58.08 5.86 4.72
N PRO A 39 -58.60 4.68 5.18
CA PRO A 39 -58.35 3.41 4.46
C PRO A 39 -59.60 2.57 4.12
N ALA A 40 -59.35 1.31 3.68
CA ALA A 40 -60.08 0.06 4.04
C ALA A 40 -60.87 -0.72 2.96
N THR A 41 -60.41 -1.97 2.74
CA THR A 41 -61.19 -3.23 2.63
C THR A 41 -61.97 -3.64 1.36
N ARG A 42 -62.16 -4.97 1.27
CA ARG A 42 -63.01 -5.80 0.37
C ARG A 42 -62.52 -6.06 -1.07
N SER A 43 -62.88 -7.17 -1.75
CA SER A 43 -62.98 -8.63 -1.40
C SER A 43 -63.56 -9.44 -2.60
N ALA A 44 -63.31 -10.77 -2.67
CA ALA A 44 -63.85 -11.75 -3.65
C ALA A 44 -63.26 -11.64 -5.09
N ARG A 45 -62.76 -12.69 -5.78
CA ARG A 45 -63.24 -14.07 -6.16
C ARG A 45 -64.09 -14.08 -7.46
N PRO A 46 -64.11 -15.17 -8.27
CA PRO A 46 -63.22 -16.35 -8.37
C PRO A 46 -62.86 -16.68 -9.86
N ASP A 47 -62.82 -17.98 -10.20
CA ASP A 47 -62.79 -18.64 -11.52
C ASP A 47 -61.55 -18.54 -12.44
N SER A 48 -61.34 -19.45 -13.41
CA SER A 48 -61.40 -20.94 -13.37
C SER A 48 -60.82 -21.52 -14.68
N SER A 49 -59.91 -22.51 -14.64
CA SER A 49 -59.75 -23.57 -15.66
C SER A 49 -58.53 -24.48 -15.42
N GLN A 50 -58.65 -25.73 -15.86
CA GLN A 50 -57.58 -26.71 -16.10
C GLN A 50 -57.76 -27.19 -17.56
N PRO A 51 -56.73 -27.70 -18.27
CA PRO A 51 -56.34 -29.11 -18.06
C PRO A 51 -54.83 -29.40 -18.28
N ARG A 52 -54.48 -30.69 -18.33
CA ARG A 52 -53.13 -31.26 -18.45
C ARG A 52 -52.73 -31.58 -19.89
N CYS A 53 -51.43 -31.77 -20.13
CA CYS A 53 -50.92 -32.80 -21.06
C CYS A 53 -49.53 -33.30 -20.60
N SER A 54 -49.04 -34.43 -21.12
CA SER A 54 -47.80 -35.11 -20.64
C SER A 54 -47.00 -35.76 -21.81
N PRO A 55 -46.12 -36.78 -21.61
CA PRO A 55 -44.69 -36.72 -21.92
C PRO A 55 -44.26 -37.54 -23.16
N PRO A 56 -42.95 -37.74 -23.43
CA PRO A 56 -42.21 -38.95 -22.98
C PRO A 56 -40.91 -38.61 -22.16
N GLN A 57 -40.30 -39.46 -21.31
CA GLN A 57 -39.65 -40.79 -21.49
C GLN A 57 -38.39 -40.74 -22.40
N CYS A 58 -37.26 -41.44 -22.19
CA CYS A 58 -36.87 -42.60 -21.34
C CYS A 58 -35.60 -42.27 -20.47
N TRP A 59 -35.26 -42.92 -19.35
CA TRP A 59 -34.86 -44.34 -19.10
C TRP A 59 -33.59 -44.79 -19.88
N SER A 60 -32.64 -45.58 -19.34
CA SER A 60 -32.32 -45.97 -17.94
C SER A 60 -30.97 -46.73 -17.86
N SER A 61 -30.61 -47.24 -16.67
CA SER A 61 -29.69 -48.36 -16.36
C SER A 61 -28.17 -48.09 -16.23
N THR A 62 -27.33 -48.97 -15.64
CA THR A 62 -27.34 -49.89 -14.45
C THR A 62 -25.89 -50.46 -14.32
N LEU A 63 -25.55 -51.15 -13.21
CA LEU A 63 -24.30 -51.89 -12.92
C LEU A 63 -23.13 -51.02 -12.43
N ARG A 64 -22.40 -51.26 -11.32
CA ARG A 64 -22.18 -52.40 -10.38
C ARG A 64 -21.00 -53.34 -10.70
N THR A 65 -19.79 -52.93 -10.29
CA THR A 65 -18.60 -53.75 -9.93
C THR A 65 -17.44 -52.78 -9.55
N SER A 66 -16.25 -53.21 -9.14
CA SER A 66 -15.88 -53.88 -7.87
C SER A 66 -14.34 -54.01 -7.78
N ARG A 67 -13.72 -53.74 -6.63
CA ARG A 67 -12.33 -54.12 -6.22
C ARG A 67 -11.14 -53.88 -7.20
N GLY A 68 -10.05 -53.27 -6.70
CA GLY A 68 -8.71 -53.87 -6.94
C GLY A 68 -7.51 -52.98 -7.29
N SER A 69 -6.51 -53.00 -6.40
CA SER A 69 -5.05 -53.14 -6.68
C SER A 69 -4.29 -52.24 -7.69
N ARG A 70 -3.38 -51.42 -7.12
CA ARG A 70 -1.94 -51.23 -7.44
C ARG A 70 -1.43 -51.57 -8.88
N CYS A 71 -0.88 -50.56 -9.57
CA CYS A 71 0.16 -50.77 -10.59
C CYS A 71 1.34 -49.78 -10.43
N ARG A 72 2.28 -49.70 -11.39
CA ARG A 72 3.60 -49.06 -11.21
C ARG A 72 4.30 -48.74 -12.56
N ARG A 73 5.35 -47.89 -12.52
CA ARG A 73 6.23 -47.40 -13.65
C ARG A 73 5.65 -46.16 -14.36
N ARG A 74 6.37 -45.12 -14.82
CA ARG A 74 7.79 -44.79 -15.16
C ARG A 74 8.16 -44.95 -16.65
N CYS A 75 9.03 -44.04 -17.16
CA CYS A 75 9.54 -43.84 -18.54
C CYS A 75 8.64 -42.93 -19.43
N SER A 76 9.12 -42.18 -20.43
CA SER A 76 10.49 -41.72 -20.82
C SER A 76 10.40 -40.57 -21.85
N ALA A 77 11.53 -39.99 -22.33
CA ALA A 77 11.57 -38.78 -23.17
C ALA A 77 12.16 -38.97 -24.59
N SER A 78 11.75 -38.10 -25.54
CA SER A 78 12.29 -37.89 -26.90
C SER A 78 11.77 -36.53 -27.45
N ARG A 79 12.57 -35.58 -27.98
CA ARG A 79 13.09 -35.42 -29.38
C ARG A 79 11.96 -35.21 -30.42
N THR A 80 11.99 -34.33 -31.45
CA THR A 80 13.02 -33.56 -32.22
C THR A 80 12.28 -32.52 -33.14
N PRO A 81 12.80 -31.93 -34.28
CA PRO A 81 14.04 -31.20 -34.62
C PRO A 81 13.82 -29.82 -35.35
N SER A 82 14.90 -29.24 -35.90
CA SER A 82 15.02 -28.04 -36.82
C SER A 82 14.87 -28.43 -38.33
N PRO A 83 15.33 -27.73 -39.43
CA PRO A 83 16.02 -26.40 -39.62
C PRO A 83 15.79 -25.55 -40.94
N THR A 84 16.32 -24.30 -40.97
CA THR A 84 17.03 -23.53 -42.08
C THR A 84 16.40 -23.07 -43.45
N CYS A 85 17.13 -22.11 -44.09
CA CYS A 85 17.11 -21.56 -45.49
C CYS A 85 16.16 -20.35 -45.76
N SER A 86 16.46 -19.37 -46.65
CA SER A 86 17.63 -19.03 -47.52
C SER A 86 17.63 -17.50 -47.89
N ALA A 87 18.50 -16.97 -48.79
CA ALA A 87 18.88 -15.53 -48.82
C ALA A 87 18.90 -14.77 -50.19
N ALA A 88 18.79 -13.43 -50.12
CA ALA A 88 19.22 -12.36 -51.09
C ALA A 88 18.52 -12.33 -52.49
N PRO A 89 18.77 -11.35 -53.41
CA PRO A 89 19.58 -10.09 -53.35
C PRO A 89 18.86 -8.81 -53.95
N GLY A 90 19.56 -7.67 -54.05
CA GLY A 90 19.38 -6.74 -55.20
C GLY A 90 19.06 -5.24 -54.97
N THR A 91 19.76 -4.40 -55.74
CA THR A 91 19.72 -2.92 -55.96
C THR A 91 18.33 -2.30 -56.32
N THR A 92 18.07 -0.98 -56.38
CA THR A 92 18.83 0.12 -57.03
C THR A 92 18.25 1.54 -56.72
N ALA A 93 18.99 2.60 -57.13
CA ALA A 93 18.54 3.95 -57.54
C ALA A 93 18.49 5.16 -56.55
N ARG A 94 18.81 6.33 -57.13
CA ARG A 94 18.80 7.75 -56.66
C ARG A 94 18.06 8.58 -57.75
N PRO A 95 17.84 9.92 -57.73
CA PRO A 95 18.70 11.03 -57.26
C PRO A 95 18.07 11.83 -56.06
N THR A 96 17.99 13.16 -55.86
CA THR A 96 18.22 14.39 -56.66
C THR A 96 18.50 15.64 -55.77
N SER A 97 18.26 16.83 -56.35
CA SER A 97 18.36 18.24 -55.93
C SER A 97 17.35 18.72 -54.86
N THR A 98 17.54 19.83 -54.13
CA THR A 98 18.24 21.09 -54.49
C THR A 98 19.22 21.67 -53.44
N THR A 99 20.18 22.45 -53.96
CA THR A 99 21.15 23.36 -53.31
C THR A 99 20.85 24.81 -53.77
N PRO A 100 21.67 25.88 -53.53
CA PRO A 100 22.92 26.08 -52.76
C PRO A 100 22.69 27.06 -51.57
N THR A 101 23.60 27.84 -50.95
CA THR A 101 25.03 28.29 -51.12
C THR A 101 25.57 28.62 -49.69
N THR A 102 26.80 29.01 -49.30
CA THR A 102 28.13 29.45 -49.83
C THR A 102 29.17 29.01 -48.75
N ARG A 103 30.49 28.79 -48.87
CA ARG A 103 31.64 29.36 -49.64
C ARG A 103 32.04 30.81 -49.26
N PRO A 104 33.34 31.21 -49.26
CA PRO A 104 34.56 30.39 -49.27
C PRO A 104 35.69 30.79 -48.26
N ALA A 105 36.65 29.87 -48.13
CA ALA A 105 37.85 29.90 -47.28
C ALA A 105 38.94 30.96 -47.60
N ARG A 106 39.91 31.10 -46.69
CA ARG A 106 41.34 31.20 -47.05
C ARG A 106 42.30 30.71 -45.94
N PRO A 107 43.42 30.02 -46.28
CA PRO A 107 44.53 29.72 -45.37
C PRO A 107 45.83 30.45 -45.75
N ARG A 108 46.87 30.43 -44.90
CA ARG A 108 48.28 30.10 -45.25
C ARG A 108 49.26 30.14 -44.07
N SER A 109 50.40 29.48 -44.26
CA SER A 109 51.55 29.36 -43.35
C SER A 109 52.72 30.29 -43.75
N ARG A 110 53.65 30.57 -42.83
CA ARG A 110 55.06 30.95 -43.14
C ARG A 110 56.00 30.94 -41.90
N THR A 111 57.17 30.30 -42.06
CA THR A 111 58.56 30.69 -41.64
C THR A 111 58.87 31.47 -40.35
N ALA A 112 60.03 31.31 -39.66
CA ALA A 112 61.13 30.30 -39.71
C ALA A 112 62.23 30.55 -38.62
N CYS A 113 63.10 29.54 -38.42
CA CYS A 113 64.52 29.59 -38.01
C CYS A 113 65.02 29.98 -36.58
N SER A 114 65.89 29.09 -36.06
CA SER A 114 66.99 29.31 -35.09
C SER A 114 66.63 29.54 -33.60
N GLN A 115 67.48 29.22 -32.60
CA GLN A 115 68.93 28.90 -32.57
C GLN A 115 69.31 27.69 -31.67
N SER A 116 70.54 27.18 -31.87
CA SER A 116 71.45 26.48 -30.91
C SER A 116 70.96 25.35 -29.99
N SER A 117 71.45 24.13 -30.26
CA SER A 117 71.83 23.14 -29.21
C SER A 117 73.19 23.53 -28.59
N PRO A 118 73.60 22.98 -27.42
CA PRO A 118 74.58 21.89 -27.49
C PRO A 118 74.54 20.83 -26.34
N THR A 119 75.31 19.76 -26.57
CA THR A 119 75.91 18.81 -25.60
C THR A 119 75.02 17.88 -24.76
N ALA A 120 75.30 16.58 -24.88
CA ALA A 120 74.61 15.48 -24.23
C ALA A 120 74.98 15.27 -22.74
N SER A 121 74.06 14.65 -22.00
CA SER A 121 74.40 13.74 -20.88
C SER A 121 73.36 12.62 -20.80
N ILE A 122 73.80 11.36 -20.65
CA ILE A 122 72.93 10.17 -20.64
C ILE A 122 72.81 9.65 -19.19
N PRO A 123 71.63 9.67 -18.56
CA PRO A 123 71.43 9.06 -17.25
C PRO A 123 71.27 7.54 -17.38
N VAL A 124 72.28 6.78 -16.92
CA VAL A 124 72.25 5.32 -16.89
C VAL A 124 71.22 4.82 -15.89
N ILE A 125 70.14 4.19 -16.36
CA ILE A 125 69.09 3.60 -15.51
C ILE A 125 69.63 2.34 -14.80
N ARG A 126 70.20 2.54 -13.62
CA ARG A 126 70.75 1.48 -12.75
C ARG A 126 69.63 0.60 -12.18
N ARG A 127 69.27 -0.48 -12.89
CA ARG A 127 68.31 -1.50 -12.43
C ARG A 127 68.74 -2.09 -11.07
N SER A 128 68.12 -1.63 -9.99
CA SER A 128 68.26 -2.23 -8.66
C SER A 128 67.46 -3.54 -8.59
N ARG A 129 68.15 -4.66 -8.37
CA ARG A 129 67.50 -5.94 -8.03
C ARG A 129 66.86 -5.82 -6.64
N ARG A 130 65.59 -5.44 -6.55
CA ARG A 130 64.82 -5.58 -5.30
C ARG A 130 64.37 -7.04 -5.19
N SER A 131 64.79 -7.71 -4.12
CA SER A 131 64.52 -9.13 -3.91
C SER A 131 63.01 -9.39 -3.71
N SER A 132 62.47 -10.31 -4.51
CA SER A 132 61.10 -10.82 -4.35
C SER A 132 61.02 -11.73 -3.12
N ARG A 133 60.86 -11.13 -1.94
CA ARG A 133 60.66 -11.86 -0.68
C ARG A 133 59.28 -12.52 -0.72
N THR A 134 59.24 -13.84 -0.82
CA THR A 134 58.03 -14.64 -0.97
C THR A 134 57.19 -14.66 0.31
N SER A 135 56.19 -13.78 0.38
CA SER A 135 55.13 -13.85 1.39
C SER A 135 54.06 -14.86 0.99
N SER A 136 53.78 -15.83 1.84
CA SER A 136 52.79 -16.90 1.63
C SER A 136 51.35 -16.38 1.53
N PRO A 137 50.55 -16.76 0.51
CA PRO A 137 49.17 -16.27 0.33
C PRO A 137 48.12 -16.78 1.34
N TRP A 138 48.51 -17.57 2.35
CA TRP A 138 47.59 -18.36 3.19
C TRP A 138 47.66 -18.04 4.69
N ALA A 139 48.23 -16.88 5.06
CA ALA A 139 48.18 -16.39 6.43
C ALA A 139 46.74 -15.93 6.79
N TRP A 140 45.88 -16.88 7.17
CA TRP A 140 44.60 -16.59 7.81
C TRP A 140 44.86 -15.98 9.18
N SER A 141 44.91 -14.65 9.26
CA SER A 141 44.82 -13.92 10.52
C SER A 141 43.45 -14.17 11.12
N ALA A 142 43.39 -15.07 12.11
CA ALA A 142 42.18 -15.43 12.84
C ALA A 142 41.78 -14.33 13.84
N ASP A 143 41.56 -13.12 13.32
CA ASP A 143 40.88 -12.06 14.04
C ASP A 143 39.43 -12.51 14.29
N HIS A 144 39.17 -12.93 15.53
CA HIS A 144 37.83 -13.23 16.04
C HIS A 144 37.31 -12.06 16.90
N PRO A 145 36.79 -10.95 16.32
CA PRO A 145 36.20 -9.84 17.06
C PRO A 145 34.78 -10.17 17.56
N SER A 146 34.50 -11.44 17.90
CA SER A 146 33.15 -12.00 17.96
C SER A 146 32.40 -11.78 19.28
N GLU A 147 33.07 -11.53 20.41
CA GLU A 147 32.41 -11.58 21.73
C GLU A 147 32.27 -10.24 22.48
N ARG A 148 33.08 -9.21 22.20
CA ARG A 148 33.10 -7.97 23.01
C ARG A 148 32.42 -6.75 22.41
N VAL A 149 31.95 -6.83 21.15
CA VAL A 149 31.31 -5.70 20.43
C VAL A 149 29.78 -5.69 20.62
N VAL A 150 29.18 -6.80 21.06
CA VAL A 150 27.73 -7.04 20.99
C VAL A 150 26.90 -6.11 21.89
N ALA A 151 27.35 -5.87 23.13
CA ALA A 151 26.59 -5.11 24.12
C ALA A 151 26.44 -3.59 23.81
N PRO A 152 27.51 -2.81 23.54
CA PRO A 152 27.37 -1.36 23.32
C PRO A 152 26.66 -1.00 22.01
N VAL A 153 26.66 -1.88 21.01
CA VAL A 153 26.08 -1.60 19.68
C VAL A 153 24.56 -1.78 19.65
N ILE A 154 23.96 -2.64 20.50
CA ILE A 154 22.54 -2.99 20.41
C ILE A 154 21.61 -2.02 21.17
N LEU A 155 22.08 -1.40 22.25
CA LEU A 155 21.28 -0.45 23.05
C LEU A 155 20.54 0.65 22.25
N PRO A 156 21.16 1.36 21.28
CA PRO A 156 20.45 2.41 20.53
C PRO A 156 19.38 1.85 19.59
N PHE A 157 19.54 0.62 19.08
CA PHE A 157 18.51 -0.05 18.28
C PHE A 157 17.33 -0.53 19.14
N ILE A 158 17.55 -0.92 20.39
CA ILE A 158 16.45 -1.19 21.33
C ILE A 158 15.65 0.10 21.59
N VAL A 159 16.32 1.23 21.85
CA VAL A 159 15.63 2.53 22.05
C VAL A 159 14.87 2.96 20.79
N ALA A 160 15.51 2.95 19.62
CA ALA A 160 14.85 3.30 18.35
C ALA A 160 13.68 2.35 18.02
N GLY A 161 13.84 1.05 18.31
CA GLY A 161 12.81 0.03 18.13
C GLY A 161 11.63 0.15 19.09
N LEU A 162 11.85 0.60 20.33
CA LEU A 162 10.77 0.96 21.26
C LEU A 162 9.98 2.17 20.76
N VAL A 163 10.64 3.19 20.20
CA VAL A 163 9.97 4.35 19.60
C VAL A 163 9.13 3.92 18.40
N LEU A 164 9.71 3.25 17.40
CA LEU A 164 8.98 2.73 16.24
C LEU A 164 7.84 1.78 16.65
N GLY A 165 8.09 0.91 17.63
CA GLY A 165 7.10 -0.01 18.15
C GLY A 165 5.94 0.67 18.88
N SER A 166 6.19 1.79 19.57
CA SER A 166 5.13 2.62 20.16
C SER A 166 4.25 3.30 19.09
N LEU A 167 4.83 3.65 17.93
CA LEU A 167 4.10 4.21 16.79
C LEU A 167 3.31 3.13 16.04
N PHE A 168 3.85 1.92 15.89
CA PHE A 168 3.09 0.76 15.41
C PHE A 168 1.95 0.39 16.36
N ALA A 169 2.17 0.44 17.67
CA ALA A 169 1.14 0.23 18.69
C ALA A 169 0.03 1.28 18.63
N LEU A 170 0.37 2.57 18.55
CA LEU A 170 -0.58 3.68 18.38
C LEU A 170 -1.43 3.51 17.12
N SER A 171 -0.76 3.26 16.00
CA SER A 171 -1.42 3.03 14.70
C SER A 171 -2.34 1.81 14.74
N GLY A 172 -1.87 0.71 15.33
CA GLY A 172 -2.60 -0.54 15.44
C GLY A 172 -3.82 -0.41 16.33
N VAL A 173 -3.73 0.35 17.42
CA VAL A 173 -4.87 0.68 18.28
C VAL A 173 -5.90 1.50 17.51
N GLY A 174 -5.52 2.57 16.80
CA GLY A 174 -6.47 3.35 15.98
C GLY A 174 -7.17 2.52 14.92
N MET A 175 -6.41 1.71 14.19
CA MET A 175 -6.93 0.78 13.19
C MET A 175 -7.86 -0.29 13.80
N LEU A 176 -7.53 -0.80 14.99
CA LEU A 176 -8.32 -1.79 15.71
C LEU A 176 -9.66 -1.24 16.22
N VAL A 177 -9.72 0.03 16.66
CA VAL A 177 -10.98 0.68 17.05
C VAL A 177 -11.94 0.72 15.86
N LEU A 178 -11.45 1.10 14.68
CA LEU A 178 -12.26 1.11 13.45
C LEU A 178 -12.72 -0.29 13.05
N TYR A 179 -11.79 -1.25 13.00
CA TYR A 179 -12.09 -2.63 12.62
C TYR A 179 -13.15 -3.24 13.53
N ARG A 180 -13.00 -3.13 14.86
CA ARG A 180 -13.97 -3.68 15.81
C ARG A 180 -15.35 -3.03 15.69
N THR A 181 -15.43 -1.74 15.37
CA THR A 181 -16.72 -1.02 15.30
C THR A 181 -17.47 -1.24 13.98
N THR A 182 -16.75 -1.45 12.87
CA THR A 182 -17.35 -1.45 11.50
C THR A 182 -17.19 -2.79 10.75
N GLY A 183 -16.29 -3.66 11.20
CA GLY A 183 -15.81 -4.81 10.43
C GLY A 183 -14.98 -4.44 9.20
N VAL A 184 -14.60 -3.17 9.02
CA VAL A 184 -13.77 -2.70 7.91
C VAL A 184 -12.30 -2.72 8.32
N LEU A 185 -11.49 -3.51 7.63
CA LEU A 185 -10.03 -3.46 7.72
C LEU A 185 -9.54 -2.34 6.80
N ASN A 186 -9.09 -1.22 7.37
CA ASN A 186 -8.75 -0.01 6.62
C ASN A 186 -7.30 0.02 6.13
N PHE A 187 -7.04 -0.50 4.93
CA PHE A 187 -5.72 -0.41 4.27
C PHE A 187 -5.29 1.05 4.01
N GLY A 188 -6.24 2.00 3.93
CA GLY A 188 -5.97 3.43 3.81
C GLY A 188 -5.41 4.10 5.07
N TYR A 189 -5.27 3.40 6.20
CA TYR A 189 -4.76 3.98 7.46
C TYR A 189 -3.39 4.65 7.29
N GLY A 190 -2.45 3.99 6.59
CA GLY A 190 -1.13 4.54 6.30
C GLY A 190 -1.19 5.76 5.39
N ALA A 191 -2.00 5.72 4.33
CA ALA A 191 -2.17 6.86 3.41
C ALA A 191 -2.78 8.10 4.10
N LEU A 192 -3.72 7.91 5.05
CA LEU A 192 -4.27 8.98 5.87
C LEU A 192 -3.19 9.62 6.77
N GLY A 193 -2.33 8.81 7.40
CA GLY A 193 -1.19 9.30 8.17
C GLY A 193 -0.13 10.01 7.32
N ALA A 194 0.15 9.48 6.12
CA ALA A 194 1.04 10.10 5.14
C ALA A 194 0.53 11.48 4.71
N ALA A 195 -0.76 11.59 4.33
CA ALA A 195 -1.37 12.86 3.92
C ALA A 195 -1.33 13.90 5.05
N SER A 196 -1.55 13.48 6.30
CA SER A 196 -1.39 14.34 7.49
C SER A 196 0.00 14.95 7.58
N ALA A 197 1.03 14.11 7.47
CA ALA A 197 2.43 14.51 7.57
C ALA A 197 2.89 15.39 6.39
N MET A 198 2.46 15.07 5.16
CA MET A 198 2.78 15.83 3.95
C MET A 198 2.15 17.23 3.96
N LEU A 199 0.87 17.33 4.34
CA LEU A 199 0.19 18.62 4.50
C LEU A 199 0.83 19.47 5.60
N ALA A 200 1.08 18.89 6.77
CA ALA A 200 1.72 19.60 7.87
C ALA A 200 3.13 20.10 7.52
N TRP A 201 3.92 19.29 6.80
CA TRP A 201 5.22 19.70 6.27
C TRP A 201 5.10 20.90 5.32
N GLN A 202 4.18 20.85 4.35
CA GLN A 202 3.97 21.96 3.41
C GLN A 202 3.54 23.26 4.13
N LEU A 203 2.70 23.15 5.16
CA LEU A 203 2.26 24.30 5.96
C LEU A 203 3.42 24.92 6.77
N VAL A 204 4.35 24.09 7.27
CA VAL A 204 5.59 24.58 7.93
C VAL A 204 6.52 25.30 6.93
N GLU A 205 6.64 24.81 5.69
CA GLU A 205 7.40 25.53 4.65
C GLU A 205 6.75 26.87 4.29
N LEU A 206 5.42 26.94 4.27
CA LEU A 206 4.62 28.17 4.15
C LEU A 206 4.66 29.08 5.40
N ARG A 207 5.63 28.89 6.30
CA ARG A 207 5.92 29.70 7.50
C ARG A 207 4.80 29.75 8.55
N LEU A 208 3.81 28.86 8.50
CA LEU A 208 2.82 28.73 9.57
C LEU A 208 3.47 28.18 10.85
N GLN A 209 2.93 28.55 12.01
CA GLN A 209 3.40 28.02 13.29
C GLN A 209 3.28 26.49 13.32
N PRO A 210 4.34 25.73 13.68
CA PRO A 210 4.33 24.26 13.59
C PRO A 210 3.16 23.59 14.32
N VAL A 211 2.77 24.09 15.48
CA VAL A 211 1.62 23.57 16.25
C VAL A 211 0.32 23.65 15.45
N LEU A 212 0.09 24.76 14.73
CA LEU A 212 -1.08 24.94 13.88
C LEU A 212 -1.00 24.06 12.62
N ALA A 213 0.19 23.94 12.01
CA ALA A 213 0.42 23.06 10.87
C ALA A 213 0.15 21.58 11.22
N TYR A 214 0.62 21.10 12.38
CA TYR A 214 0.34 19.75 12.87
C TYR A 214 -1.16 19.56 13.16
N ALA A 215 -1.83 20.54 13.79
CA ALA A 215 -3.26 20.47 14.04
C ALA A 215 -4.08 20.39 12.73
N ILE A 216 -3.74 21.20 11.72
CA ILE A 216 -4.40 21.15 10.40
C ILE A 216 -4.14 19.80 9.72
N GLY A 217 -2.93 19.25 9.79
CA GLY A 217 -2.62 17.91 9.26
C GLY A 217 -3.47 16.80 9.91
N ILE A 218 -3.63 16.83 11.24
CA ILE A 218 -4.48 15.86 11.97
C ILE A 218 -5.95 16.04 11.58
N LEU A 219 -6.43 17.27 11.51
CA LEU A 219 -7.80 17.59 11.09
C LEU A 219 -8.07 17.15 9.65
N ALA A 220 -7.13 17.32 8.73
CA ALA A 220 -7.25 16.87 7.34
C ALA A 220 -7.38 15.34 7.23
N ALA A 221 -6.54 14.58 7.93
CA ALA A 221 -6.65 13.11 7.98
C ALA A 221 -7.96 12.65 8.67
N THR A 222 -8.38 13.36 9.72
CA THR A 222 -9.67 13.12 10.41
C THR A 222 -10.85 13.35 9.46
N ALA A 223 -10.84 14.48 8.74
CA ALA A 223 -11.89 14.86 7.78
C ALA A 223 -11.94 13.91 6.58
N LEU A 224 -10.79 13.50 6.03
CA LEU A 224 -10.70 12.58 4.91
C LEU A 224 -11.16 11.17 5.30
N SER A 225 -10.83 10.71 6.50
CA SER A 225 -11.33 9.45 7.07
C SER A 225 -12.84 9.50 7.32
N LEU A 226 -13.35 10.60 7.88
CA LEU A 226 -14.78 10.86 8.06
C LEU A 226 -15.54 10.91 6.73
N LEU A 227 -15.00 11.60 5.72
CA LEU A 227 -15.61 11.73 4.40
C LEU A 227 -15.76 10.36 3.74
N PHE A 228 -14.71 9.53 3.77
CA PHE A 228 -14.80 8.16 3.30
C PHE A 228 -15.81 7.33 4.12
N GLY A 229 -15.80 7.43 5.45
CA GLY A 229 -16.78 6.78 6.31
C GLY A 229 -18.23 7.23 6.06
N PHE A 230 -18.44 8.47 5.63
CA PHE A 230 -19.75 9.03 5.30
C PHE A 230 -20.26 8.58 3.93
N LEU A 231 -19.41 8.65 2.90
CA LEU A 231 -19.72 8.23 1.52
C LEU A 231 -19.82 6.71 1.40
N ALA A 232 -18.78 5.98 1.82
CA ALA A 232 -18.67 4.54 1.64
C ALA A 232 -19.45 3.75 2.70
N GLY A 233 -19.61 4.27 3.92
CA GLY A 233 -20.30 3.61 5.04
C GLY A 233 -21.59 2.84 4.70
N PRO A 234 -22.60 3.43 4.02
CA PRO A 234 -23.84 2.72 3.68
C PRO A 234 -23.64 1.59 2.67
N PHE A 235 -22.70 1.72 1.73
CA PHE A 235 -22.36 0.66 0.77
C PHE A 235 -21.50 -0.44 1.42
N LEU A 236 -20.60 -0.05 2.33
CA LEU A 236 -19.78 -0.96 3.12
C LEU A 236 -20.65 -1.82 4.06
N ALA A 237 -21.78 -1.31 4.55
CA ALA A 237 -22.64 -2.02 5.50
C ALA A 237 -23.17 -3.37 4.99
N THR A 238 -23.41 -3.50 3.68
CA THR A 238 -24.05 -4.68 3.06
C THR A 238 -23.10 -5.66 2.38
N VAL A 239 -21.80 -5.33 2.26
CA VAL A 239 -20.82 -6.13 1.49
C VAL A 239 -19.85 -6.93 2.36
N ASN A 240 -19.33 -8.01 1.77
CA ASN A 240 -18.38 -8.93 2.40
C ASN A 240 -17.08 -8.24 2.85
N THR A 241 -16.45 -8.79 3.90
CA THR A 241 -15.21 -8.25 4.51
C THR A 241 -14.06 -8.06 3.51
N LEU A 242 -13.96 -8.91 2.47
CA LEU A 242 -12.97 -8.75 1.40
C LEU A 242 -13.26 -7.51 0.55
N THR A 243 -14.52 -7.25 0.21
CA THR A 243 -14.96 -6.04 -0.53
C THR A 243 -14.78 -4.78 0.31
N LYS A 244 -15.02 -4.85 1.63
CA LYS A 244 -14.69 -3.76 2.57
C LYS A 244 -13.20 -3.43 2.53
N ALA A 245 -12.36 -4.45 2.52
CA ALA A 245 -10.91 -4.31 2.49
C ALA A 245 -10.42 -3.70 1.16
N THR A 246 -10.86 -4.22 0.01
CA THR A 246 -10.44 -3.69 -1.32
C THR A 246 -10.90 -2.24 -1.55
N ALA A 247 -12.07 -1.84 -1.05
CA ALA A 247 -12.52 -0.44 -1.09
C ALA A 247 -11.54 0.51 -0.36
N THR A 248 -11.02 0.10 0.80
CA THR A 248 -10.02 0.92 1.54
C THR A 248 -8.61 0.84 0.95
N LEU A 249 -8.28 -0.22 0.20
CA LEU A 249 -7.05 -0.27 -0.60
C LEU A 249 -7.15 0.70 -1.80
N GLY A 250 -8.32 0.77 -2.44
CA GLY A 250 -8.62 1.79 -3.45
C GLY A 250 -8.47 3.22 -2.90
N LEU A 251 -8.98 3.48 -1.68
CA LEU A 251 -8.73 4.74 -0.97
C LEU A 251 -7.23 5.00 -0.74
N ALA A 252 -6.48 3.98 -0.28
CA ALA A 252 -5.04 4.12 -0.03
C ALA A 252 -4.28 4.56 -1.30
N LEU A 253 -4.56 3.89 -2.43
CA LEU A 253 -3.94 4.19 -3.72
C LEU A 253 -4.41 5.52 -4.32
N PHE A 254 -5.67 5.90 -4.11
CA PHE A 254 -6.20 7.20 -4.54
C PHE A 254 -5.54 8.37 -3.78
N ILE A 255 -5.41 8.26 -2.46
CA ILE A 255 -4.70 9.25 -1.64
C ILE A 255 -3.21 9.28 -2.03
N LEU A 256 -2.57 8.13 -2.24
CA LEU A 256 -1.17 8.06 -2.70
C LEU A 256 -0.98 8.70 -4.09
N GLY A 257 -1.91 8.50 -5.02
CA GLY A 257 -1.90 9.15 -6.33
C GLY A 257 -2.01 10.68 -6.24
N ILE A 258 -2.90 11.19 -5.37
CA ILE A 258 -2.99 12.62 -5.07
C ILE A 258 -1.68 13.13 -4.43
N MET A 259 -1.09 12.37 -3.49
CA MET A 259 0.16 12.77 -2.85
C MET A 259 1.31 12.87 -3.86
N LEU A 260 1.48 11.89 -4.75
CA LEU A 260 2.53 11.90 -5.77
C LEU A 260 2.27 12.94 -6.89
N PHE A 261 1.02 13.35 -7.11
CA PHE A 261 0.68 14.45 -8.02
C PHE A 261 0.96 15.83 -7.41
N MET A 262 0.69 16.03 -6.11
CA MET A 262 0.93 17.30 -5.41
C MET A 262 2.38 17.46 -4.93
N TRP A 263 3.09 16.36 -4.66
CA TRP A 263 4.43 16.36 -4.09
C TRP A 263 5.32 15.33 -4.78
N ASP A 264 6.35 15.84 -5.47
CA ASP A 264 7.44 15.07 -6.10
C ASP A 264 8.10 14.06 -5.13
N ASP A 265 8.51 12.89 -5.64
CA ASP A 265 8.94 11.72 -4.86
C ASP A 265 10.39 11.86 -4.33
N LYS A 266 10.59 12.88 -3.51
CA LYS A 266 11.86 13.26 -2.89
C LYS A 266 11.73 13.17 -1.38
N ALA A 267 12.51 12.28 -0.78
CA ALA A 267 12.56 12.05 0.66
C ALA A 267 12.95 13.33 1.43
N ARG A 268 11.98 13.90 2.16
CA ARG A 268 12.15 15.11 3.00
C ARG A 268 12.39 14.71 4.46
N THR A 269 12.58 15.69 5.33
CA THR A 269 12.64 15.48 6.79
C THR A 269 11.81 16.55 7.51
N LEU A 270 10.78 16.14 8.24
CA LEU A 270 10.04 17.04 9.12
C LEU A 270 10.78 17.15 10.45
N ARG A 271 11.58 18.20 10.62
CA ARG A 271 12.30 18.46 11.87
C ARG A 271 11.38 19.08 12.91
N LEU A 272 11.41 18.56 14.13
CA LEU A 272 10.75 19.17 15.29
C LEU A 272 11.72 20.16 15.96
N PRO A 273 11.22 21.24 16.61
CA PRO A 273 12.06 22.18 17.34
C PRO A 273 12.96 21.53 18.41
N THR A 274 12.56 20.35 18.91
CA THR A 274 13.25 19.59 19.96
C THR A 274 14.41 18.71 19.45
N ASP A 275 14.58 18.54 18.13
CA ASP A 275 15.60 17.65 17.53
C ASP A 275 17.05 18.06 17.83
N THR A 276 17.26 19.31 18.25
CA THR A 276 18.56 19.86 18.64
C THR A 276 19.03 19.34 20.00
N ILE A 277 18.11 18.93 20.88
CA ILE A 277 18.40 18.53 22.26
C ILE A 277 18.46 17.00 22.35
N GLY A 278 19.53 16.47 22.93
CA GLY A 278 19.70 15.04 23.16
C GLY A 278 20.72 14.75 24.25
N PHE A 279 20.50 13.67 24.99
CA PHE A 279 21.39 13.21 26.05
C PHE A 279 22.29 12.09 25.53
N SER A 280 23.54 12.05 26.02
CA SER A 280 24.51 11.01 25.67
C SER A 280 24.74 10.09 26.87
N ILE A 281 24.02 8.97 26.92
CA ILE A 281 24.22 7.91 27.93
C ILE A 281 24.72 6.68 27.19
N GLY A 282 26.02 6.68 26.87
CA GLY A 282 26.67 5.72 25.96
C GLY A 282 26.25 5.83 24.49
N THR A 283 25.06 6.40 24.22
CA THR A 283 24.46 6.61 22.90
C THR A 283 23.72 7.95 22.88
N ARG A 284 23.63 8.59 21.71
CA ARG A 284 22.89 9.86 21.54
C ARG A 284 21.39 9.59 21.41
N ILE A 285 20.66 9.77 22.50
CA ILE A 285 19.19 9.69 22.53
C ILE A 285 18.64 11.12 22.40
N THR A 286 17.96 11.41 21.29
CA THR A 286 17.33 12.72 21.05
C THR A 286 16.08 12.87 21.93
N VAL A 287 15.83 14.04 22.50
CA VAL A 287 14.64 14.28 23.34
C VAL A 287 13.34 14.03 22.56
N THR A 288 13.32 14.29 21.25
CA THR A 288 12.21 13.92 20.35
C THR A 288 11.83 12.43 20.42
N GLN A 289 12.79 11.52 20.55
CA GLN A 289 12.51 10.07 20.67
C GLN A 289 11.73 9.75 21.95
N LEU A 290 12.15 10.35 23.08
CA LEU A 290 11.47 10.20 24.37
C LEU A 290 10.07 10.83 24.33
N ILE A 291 9.91 12.00 23.71
CA ILE A 291 8.61 12.65 23.52
C ILE A 291 7.69 11.79 22.63
N CYS A 292 8.17 11.28 21.50
CA CYS A 292 7.39 10.40 20.62
C CYS A 292 6.91 9.15 21.36
N LEU A 293 7.78 8.48 22.13
CA LEU A 293 7.43 7.29 22.90
C LEU A 293 6.43 7.61 24.03
N ALA A 294 6.67 8.67 24.80
CA ALA A 294 5.79 9.09 25.89
C ALA A 294 4.40 9.53 25.36
N LEU A 295 4.36 10.29 24.27
CA LEU A 295 3.12 10.76 23.66
C LEU A 295 2.34 9.63 23.00
N ALA A 296 3.00 8.73 22.25
CA ALA A 296 2.34 7.59 21.63
C ALA A 296 1.76 6.62 22.67
N THR A 297 2.49 6.31 23.74
CA THR A 297 1.99 5.47 24.83
C THR A 297 0.87 6.16 25.62
N ALA A 298 0.99 7.45 25.93
CA ALA A 298 -0.06 8.23 26.58
C ALA A 298 -1.35 8.25 25.74
N ILE A 299 -1.27 8.44 24.42
CA ILE A 299 -2.44 8.44 23.54
C ILE A 299 -3.08 7.05 23.44
N VAL A 300 -2.30 5.96 23.42
CA VAL A 300 -2.85 4.59 23.48
C VAL A 300 -3.57 4.35 24.81
N ILE A 301 -2.99 4.77 25.94
CA ILE A 301 -3.60 4.63 27.26
C ILE A 301 -4.90 5.46 27.34
N ALA A 302 -4.86 6.74 26.92
CA ALA A 302 -6.03 7.62 26.88
C ALA A 302 -7.15 7.06 25.99
N THR A 303 -6.81 6.59 24.79
CA THR A 303 -7.76 5.94 23.85
C THR A 303 -8.36 4.67 24.48
N SER A 304 -7.55 3.86 25.15
CA SER A 304 -7.98 2.62 25.80
C SER A 304 -8.90 2.89 27.00
N ILE A 305 -8.64 3.93 27.79
CA ILE A 305 -9.51 4.37 28.90
C ILE A 305 -10.81 4.97 28.35
N TYR A 306 -10.71 5.81 27.32
CA TYR A 306 -11.87 6.40 26.64
C TYR A 306 -12.81 5.32 26.10
N LEU A 307 -12.31 4.30 25.39
CA LEU A 307 -13.13 3.18 24.90
C LEU A 307 -13.80 2.35 26.01
N GLN A 308 -13.22 2.33 27.22
CA GLN A 308 -13.73 1.56 28.36
C GLN A 308 -14.75 2.33 29.20
N ARG A 309 -14.60 3.65 29.35
CA ARG A 309 -15.42 4.49 30.25
C ARG A 309 -16.38 5.45 29.56
N SER A 310 -16.17 5.81 28.29
CA SER A 310 -17.10 6.70 27.57
C SER A 310 -18.38 6.00 27.10
N PRO A 311 -19.54 6.69 27.04
CA PRO A 311 -20.77 6.11 26.49
C PRO A 311 -20.63 5.80 24.99
N THR A 312 -19.83 6.56 24.26
CA THR A 312 -19.44 6.29 22.86
C THR A 312 -18.64 4.99 22.74
N GLY A 313 -17.66 4.76 23.61
CA GLY A 313 -16.91 3.50 23.71
C GLY A 313 -17.78 2.29 24.08
N THR A 314 -18.80 2.48 24.91
CA THR A 314 -19.82 1.44 25.18
C THR A 314 -20.68 1.16 23.96
N ALA A 315 -21.15 2.18 23.23
CA ALA A 315 -21.90 1.99 21.99
C ALA A 315 -21.06 1.31 20.88
N MET A 316 -19.77 1.63 20.77
CA MET A 316 -18.83 0.94 19.88
C MET A 316 -18.66 -0.54 20.27
N ARG A 317 -18.58 -0.85 21.58
CA ARG A 317 -18.48 -2.24 22.08
C ARG A 317 -19.76 -3.04 21.85
N ALA A 318 -20.94 -2.43 21.99
CA ALA A 318 -22.22 -3.06 21.67
C ALA A 318 -22.29 -3.41 20.17
N LEU A 319 -22.00 -2.45 19.30
CA LEU A 319 -21.97 -2.63 17.85
C LEU A 319 -20.93 -3.67 17.39
N ALA A 320 -19.82 -3.80 18.13
CA ALA A 320 -18.78 -4.80 17.93
C ALA A 320 -19.13 -6.21 18.46
N SER A 321 -20.25 -6.36 19.17
CA SER A 321 -20.74 -7.66 19.66
C SER A 321 -21.82 -8.21 18.75
N ASP A 322 -22.85 -7.39 18.48
CA ASP A 322 -23.90 -7.68 17.51
C ASP A 322 -24.42 -6.35 16.91
N ARG A 323 -24.42 -6.26 15.58
CA ARG A 323 -24.82 -5.04 14.85
C ARG A 323 -26.35 -4.88 14.79
N GLU A 324 -27.07 -5.99 14.70
CA GLU A 324 -28.52 -6.00 14.52
C GLU A 324 -29.21 -5.75 15.87
N LEU A 325 -28.80 -6.49 16.91
CA LEU A 325 -29.25 -6.28 18.29
C LEU A 325 -28.96 -4.85 18.78
N ALA A 326 -27.77 -4.31 18.48
CA ALA A 326 -27.45 -2.91 18.79
C ALA A 326 -28.42 -1.92 18.11
N SER A 327 -28.87 -2.21 16.89
CA SER A 327 -29.83 -1.35 16.19
C SER A 327 -31.25 -1.45 16.78
N MET A 328 -31.68 -2.64 17.23
CA MET A 328 -32.95 -2.83 17.96
C MET A 328 -32.95 -2.09 19.30
N LEU A 329 -31.80 -2.02 19.99
CA LEU A 329 -31.60 -1.23 21.21
C LEU A 329 -31.50 0.29 20.96
N GLY A 330 -31.89 0.78 19.78
CA GLY A 330 -31.93 2.20 19.43
C GLY A 330 -30.55 2.85 19.20
N ILE A 331 -29.46 2.07 19.18
CA ILE A 331 -28.12 2.61 18.92
C ILE A 331 -28.05 3.06 17.46
N ARG A 332 -27.84 4.36 17.25
CA ARG A 332 -27.76 5.00 15.92
C ARG A 332 -26.48 4.61 15.19
N VAL A 333 -26.44 3.39 14.66
CA VAL A 333 -25.29 2.72 14.01
C VAL A 333 -24.44 3.68 13.17
N ARG A 334 -25.04 4.35 12.17
CA ARG A 334 -24.35 5.30 11.27
C ARG A 334 -23.55 6.38 12.01
N ARG A 335 -24.01 6.86 13.18
CA ARG A 335 -23.28 7.85 14.01
C ARG A 335 -22.10 7.23 14.74
N VAL A 336 -22.25 6.00 15.25
CA VAL A 336 -21.18 5.27 15.96
C VAL A 336 -20.06 4.87 14.98
N GLU A 337 -20.42 4.45 13.76
CA GLU A 337 -19.47 4.18 12.68
C GLU A 337 -18.69 5.44 12.29
N LEU A 338 -19.37 6.57 12.07
CA LEU A 338 -18.71 7.85 11.75
C LEU A 338 -17.75 8.30 12.86
N LEU A 339 -18.11 8.12 14.13
CA LEU A 339 -17.21 8.40 15.25
C LEU A 339 -15.97 7.48 15.25
N ALA A 340 -16.09 6.21 14.84
CA ALA A 340 -14.94 5.32 14.70
C ALA A 340 -14.04 5.70 13.52
N TRP A 341 -14.60 6.15 12.39
CA TRP A 341 -13.84 6.73 11.28
C TRP A 341 -13.12 8.02 11.71
N ALA A 342 -13.77 8.90 12.48
CA ALA A 342 -13.12 10.10 13.05
C ALA A 342 -11.94 9.74 13.96
N VAL A 343 -12.15 8.87 14.95
CA VAL A 343 -11.11 8.43 15.90
C VAL A 343 -9.94 7.76 15.17
N SER A 344 -10.22 6.93 14.16
CA SER A 344 -9.18 6.30 13.33
C SER A 344 -8.44 7.30 12.45
N GLY A 345 -9.10 8.32 11.92
CA GLY A 345 -8.47 9.38 11.12
C GLY A 345 -7.57 10.28 11.97
N ALA A 346 -8.02 10.63 13.18
CA ALA A 346 -7.24 11.42 14.13
C ALA A 346 -6.01 10.67 14.63
N LEU A 347 -6.17 9.42 15.07
CA LEU A 347 -5.05 8.57 15.49
C LEU A 347 -4.11 8.25 14.31
N GLY A 348 -4.66 8.09 13.10
CA GLY A 348 -3.88 7.96 11.86
C GLY A 348 -3.01 9.18 11.61
N GLY A 349 -3.61 10.37 11.59
CA GLY A 349 -2.89 11.63 11.38
C GLY A 349 -1.81 11.90 12.42
N ILE A 350 -2.10 11.69 13.70
CA ILE A 350 -1.10 11.81 14.78
C ILE A 350 0.03 10.79 14.59
N SER A 351 -0.29 9.53 14.30
CA SER A 351 0.73 8.48 14.14
C SER A 351 1.65 8.72 12.93
N GLY A 352 1.11 9.23 11.81
CA GLY A 352 1.89 9.60 10.63
C GLY A 352 2.80 10.81 10.86
N LEU A 353 2.32 11.81 11.61
CA LEU A 353 3.11 12.97 12.03
C LEU A 353 4.28 12.59 12.96
N LEU A 354 4.01 11.76 13.97
CA LEU A 354 5.08 11.30 14.87
C LEU A 354 6.08 10.39 14.15
N LEU A 355 5.63 9.62 13.15
CA LEU A 355 6.54 8.83 12.32
C LEU A 355 7.40 9.71 11.39
N SER A 356 6.86 10.77 10.78
CA SER A 356 7.62 11.64 9.87
C SER A 356 8.73 12.46 10.54
N SER A 357 8.71 12.53 11.87
CA SER A 357 9.82 13.01 12.71
C SER A 357 10.92 11.95 12.93
N GLN A 358 10.58 10.67 12.81
CA GLN A 358 11.44 9.52 13.15
C GLN A 358 12.02 8.83 11.91
N THR A 359 11.34 8.91 10.77
CA THR A 359 11.76 8.35 9.47
C THR A 359 11.81 9.47 8.42
N ARG A 360 12.31 9.16 7.21
CA ARG A 360 12.20 10.08 6.08
C ARG A 360 10.72 10.33 5.75
N LEU A 361 10.39 11.56 5.38
CA LEU A 361 9.07 11.94 4.90
C LEU A 361 9.01 11.64 3.39
N GLU A 362 8.41 10.50 3.06
CA GLU A 362 8.33 9.93 1.72
C GLU A 362 6.93 9.30 1.55
N PRO A 363 6.09 9.77 0.59
CA PRO A 363 4.67 9.37 0.53
C PRO A 363 4.43 7.87 0.42
N VAL A 364 5.30 7.18 -0.33
CA VAL A 364 5.26 5.73 -0.55
C VAL A 364 5.52 4.98 0.76
N PHE A 365 6.66 5.27 1.41
CA PHE A 365 7.04 4.63 2.67
C PHE A 365 5.99 4.83 3.79
N LEU A 366 5.50 6.07 3.98
CA LEU A 366 4.48 6.35 4.98
C LEU A 366 3.15 5.66 4.66
N THR A 367 2.78 5.51 3.38
CA THR A 367 1.54 4.81 2.99
C THR A 367 1.60 3.33 3.35
N PHE A 368 2.74 2.67 3.12
CA PHE A 368 2.89 1.24 3.37
C PHE A 368 3.14 0.86 4.84
N ILE A 369 3.22 1.81 5.78
CA ILE A 369 3.28 1.50 7.23
C ILE A 369 2.06 0.72 7.73
N VAL A 370 0.95 0.71 6.99
CA VAL A 370 -0.21 -0.14 7.32
C VAL A 370 0.17 -1.63 7.42
N ILE A 371 1.29 -2.05 6.81
CA ILE A 371 1.84 -3.42 6.87
C ILE A 371 2.34 -3.81 8.28
N PRO A 372 3.37 -3.19 8.89
CA PRO A 372 3.79 -3.50 10.26
C PRO A 372 2.67 -3.23 11.29
N VAL A 373 1.79 -2.27 11.00
CA VAL A 373 0.63 -1.97 11.84
C VAL A 373 -0.37 -3.13 11.83
N LEU A 374 -0.68 -3.71 10.67
CA LEU A 374 -1.50 -4.91 10.56
C LEU A 374 -0.86 -6.11 11.26
N ALA A 375 0.46 -6.29 11.14
CA ALA A 375 1.19 -7.32 11.89
C ALA A 375 0.99 -7.19 13.41
N ALA A 376 1.03 -5.96 13.96
CA ALA A 376 0.73 -5.72 15.37
C ALA A 376 -0.73 -6.03 15.75
N VAL A 377 -1.71 -5.65 14.92
CA VAL A 377 -3.14 -5.94 15.16
C VAL A 377 -3.45 -7.45 15.07
N VAL A 378 -2.75 -8.17 14.19
CA VAL A 378 -2.79 -9.63 14.06
C VAL A 378 -2.28 -10.31 15.34
N VAL A 379 -1.18 -9.84 15.93
CA VAL A 379 -0.69 -10.29 17.26
C VAL A 379 -1.75 -10.00 18.34
N GLY A 380 -2.44 -8.85 18.28
CA GLY A 380 -3.61 -8.53 19.09
C GLY A 380 -4.89 -9.33 18.77
N ARG A 381 -4.84 -10.27 17.82
CA ARG A 381 -5.94 -11.14 17.36
C ARG A 381 -7.22 -10.38 16.96
N PHE A 382 -7.08 -9.14 16.48
CA PHE A 382 -8.18 -8.20 16.19
C PHE A 382 -9.20 -8.01 17.35
N ARG A 383 -8.83 -8.34 18.61
CA ARG A 383 -9.74 -8.27 19.77
C ARG A 383 -9.12 -7.58 20.99
N SER A 384 -7.81 -7.76 21.22
CA SER A 384 -7.11 -7.20 22.38
C SER A 384 -6.32 -5.95 22.02
N LEU A 385 -6.70 -4.81 22.61
CA LEU A 385 -5.96 -3.55 22.54
C LEU A 385 -4.56 -3.70 23.15
N VAL A 386 -4.46 -4.33 24.32
CA VAL A 386 -3.18 -4.61 25.00
C VAL A 386 -2.30 -5.55 24.18
N GLY A 387 -2.89 -6.59 23.56
CA GLY A 387 -2.17 -7.49 22.67
C GLY A 387 -1.61 -6.79 21.43
N THR A 388 -2.33 -5.79 20.91
CA THR A 388 -1.85 -4.94 19.80
C THR A 388 -0.71 -4.02 20.24
N LEU A 389 -0.77 -3.44 21.45
CA LEU A 389 0.32 -2.63 22.00
C LEU A 389 1.59 -3.47 22.21
N VAL A 390 1.48 -4.64 22.84
CA VAL A 390 2.63 -5.54 23.04
C VAL A 390 3.17 -6.04 21.70
N GLY A 391 2.30 -6.40 20.76
CA GLY A 391 2.68 -6.79 19.40
C GLY A 391 3.44 -5.69 18.65
N GLY A 392 2.97 -4.44 18.71
CA GLY A 392 3.63 -3.29 18.10
C GLY A 392 5.02 -3.04 18.68
N LEU A 393 5.15 -3.04 20.01
CA LEU A 393 6.44 -2.88 20.70
C LEU A 393 7.43 -3.99 20.34
N VAL A 394 7.01 -5.26 20.35
CA VAL A 394 7.86 -6.40 19.97
C VAL A 394 8.28 -6.30 18.50
N ILE A 395 7.36 -5.99 17.59
CA ILE A 395 7.68 -5.84 16.16
C ILE A 395 8.68 -4.70 15.93
N GLY A 396 8.50 -3.55 16.58
CA GLY A 396 9.42 -2.41 16.46
C GLY A 396 10.83 -2.73 16.97
N VAL A 397 10.95 -3.36 18.14
CA VAL A 397 12.25 -3.76 18.71
C VAL A 397 12.94 -4.81 17.81
N VAL A 398 12.23 -5.85 17.38
CA VAL A 398 12.83 -6.89 16.52
C VAL A 398 13.18 -6.31 15.14
N GLN A 399 12.40 -5.38 14.58
CA GLN A 399 12.72 -4.69 13.32
C GLN A 399 13.97 -3.82 13.43
N ALA A 400 14.12 -3.04 14.51
CA ALA A 400 15.31 -2.20 14.71
C ALA A 400 16.56 -3.04 15.03
N VAL A 401 16.45 -4.12 15.80
CA VAL A 401 17.57 -5.07 15.99
C VAL A 401 17.90 -5.79 14.68
N SER A 402 16.92 -6.08 13.82
CA SER A 402 17.16 -6.65 12.47
C SER A 402 17.92 -5.71 11.54
N SER A 403 17.81 -4.38 11.70
CA SER A 403 18.55 -3.41 10.90
C SER A 403 19.97 -3.11 11.42
N ALA A 404 20.29 -3.53 12.65
CA ALA A 404 21.63 -3.41 13.23
C ALA A 404 22.68 -4.31 12.57
N PHE A 405 22.28 -5.52 12.13
CA PHE A 405 23.20 -6.47 11.49
C PHE A 405 23.24 -6.26 9.96
N PRO A 406 24.41 -6.04 9.34
CA PRO A 406 24.51 -5.77 7.90
C PRO A 406 23.87 -6.85 7.02
N SER A 407 23.97 -8.12 7.40
CA SER A 407 23.42 -9.27 6.67
C SER A 407 21.89 -9.34 6.65
N THR A 408 21.20 -8.74 7.64
CA THR A 408 19.73 -8.74 7.73
C THR A 408 19.09 -7.38 7.48
N SER A 409 19.88 -6.31 7.42
CA SER A 409 19.40 -4.94 7.16
C SER A 409 18.49 -4.81 5.93
N PRO A 410 18.79 -5.41 4.75
CA PRO A 410 17.88 -5.39 3.59
C PRO A 410 16.52 -6.05 3.85
N PHE A 411 16.44 -6.97 4.80
CA PHE A 411 15.25 -7.75 5.13
C PHE A 411 14.50 -7.21 6.37
N SER A 412 14.99 -6.14 7.01
CA SER A 412 14.36 -5.52 8.19
C SER A 412 12.89 -5.10 7.95
N ASN A 413 12.54 -4.70 6.72
CA ASN A 413 11.17 -4.39 6.33
C ASN A 413 10.26 -5.63 6.21
N ALA A 414 10.82 -6.84 6.10
CA ALA A 414 10.07 -8.11 6.11
C ALA A 414 9.86 -8.66 7.53
N THR A 415 10.67 -8.25 8.50
CA THR A 415 10.59 -8.68 9.91
C THR A 415 9.16 -8.65 10.50
N PRO A 416 8.31 -7.62 10.28
CA PRO A 416 6.94 -7.61 10.80
C PRO A 416 6.08 -8.80 10.32
N PHE A 417 6.21 -9.20 9.05
CA PHE A 417 5.49 -10.37 8.52
C PHE A 417 5.98 -11.67 9.16
N VAL A 418 7.30 -11.81 9.34
CA VAL A 418 7.91 -13.00 9.95
C VAL A 418 7.43 -13.14 11.40
N VAL A 419 7.47 -12.06 12.18
CA VAL A 419 6.98 -12.05 13.58
C VAL A 419 5.48 -12.36 13.64
N ALA A 420 4.64 -11.74 12.81
CA ALA A 420 3.21 -12.03 12.78
C ALA A 420 2.92 -13.49 12.39
N THR A 421 3.64 -14.05 11.41
CA THR A 421 3.49 -15.44 10.96
C THR A 421 3.88 -16.43 12.07
N LEU A 422 5.02 -16.21 12.73
CA LEU A 422 5.46 -17.03 13.86
C LEU A 422 4.45 -16.99 15.02
N VAL A 423 3.89 -15.82 15.33
CA VAL A 423 2.86 -15.67 16.36
C VAL A 423 1.54 -16.36 15.95
N ILE A 424 1.09 -16.24 14.70
CA ILE A 424 -0.09 -16.97 14.20
C ILE A 424 0.12 -18.48 14.35
N LEU A 425 1.26 -19.01 13.89
CA LEU A 425 1.57 -20.44 13.95
C LEU A 425 1.61 -20.95 15.41
N TYR A 426 2.25 -20.20 16.32
CA TYR A 426 2.27 -20.52 17.74
C TYR A 426 0.87 -20.53 18.37
N LEU A 427 0.01 -19.57 18.00
CA LEU A 427 -1.38 -19.50 18.48
C LEU A 427 -2.29 -20.57 17.87
N GLN A 428 -2.12 -20.91 16.59
CA GLN A 428 -2.87 -21.97 15.92
C GLN A 428 -2.52 -23.36 16.44
N ARG A 429 -1.27 -23.60 16.88
CA ARG A 429 -0.81 -24.88 17.47
C ARG A 429 -1.63 -25.34 18.69
N ARG A 430 -2.41 -24.46 19.32
CA ARG A 430 -3.34 -24.77 20.43
C ARG A 430 -4.72 -25.24 19.97
N LYS A 431 -5.09 -25.11 18.69
CA LYS A 431 -6.38 -25.58 18.15
C LYS A 431 -6.22 -26.98 17.55
N VAL A 432 -6.65 -27.99 18.30
CA VAL A 432 -6.95 -29.31 17.71
C VAL A 432 -8.13 -29.13 16.75
N VAL A 433 -7.97 -29.53 15.49
CA VAL A 433 -9.07 -29.56 14.53
C VAL A 433 -9.86 -30.85 14.76
N THR A 434 -10.89 -30.77 15.61
CA THR A 434 -11.92 -31.80 15.69
C THR A 434 -12.69 -31.80 14.37
N ILE A 435 -12.33 -32.71 13.46
CA ILE A 435 -13.09 -32.97 12.25
C ILE A 435 -14.37 -33.70 12.68
N GLU A 436 -15.43 -32.94 12.88
CA GLU A 436 -16.77 -33.48 13.11
C GLU A 436 -17.28 -34.07 11.79
N VAL A 437 -17.00 -35.35 11.58
CA VAL A 437 -17.45 -36.09 10.40
C VAL A 437 -18.95 -36.32 10.51
N ALA A 438 -19.73 -35.47 9.82
CA ALA A 438 -21.15 -35.71 9.60
C ALA A 438 -21.37 -37.11 9.01
N ARG A 439 -22.30 -37.85 9.60
CA ARG A 439 -22.76 -39.17 9.15
C ARG A 439 -24.18 -39.07 8.58
#